data_AF-A0A5J4Q9U5-F1
#
_entry.id   AF-A0A5J4Q9U5-F1
#
_cell.length_a   1.000
_cell.length_b   1.000
_cell.length_c   1.000
_cell.angle_alpha   90.00
_cell.angle_beta   90.00
_cell.angle_gamma   90.00
#
_symmetry.space_group_name_H-M   'P 1'
#
loop_
_entity.id
_entity.type
_entity.pdbx_description
1 polymer ?
#
loop_
_entity_poly.entity_id
_entity_poly.type
_entity_poly.pdbx_seq_one_letter_code
_entity_poly.pdbx_strand_id
1 'polypeptide(L)'
;MGDSKAFLTIPRKEAGYRPVHERIGDFGEVEQTLNSHDRKEQAARCMDCGVPFCHWACPLGNKQPEWQDALYKGKWREAYQILSETCDFPEFTGRICPALCEKSCVLKLSCDEPVTIRENEAAIVEAAFREGYITITNPKRNGKKVAVV
;
A
#
# COMPACT_ATOMS: atom_id res chain seq x y z
N MET A 1 6.90 5.86 -13.58
CA MET A 1 7.16 4.65 -12.80
C MET A 1 8.44 4.80 -12.00
N GLY A 2 8.54 4.04 -10.91
CA GLY A 2 9.65 4.06 -9.96
C GLY A 2 11.01 3.91 -10.61
N ASP A 3 12.08 4.08 -9.84
CA ASP A 3 13.42 3.81 -10.36
C ASP A 3 13.56 2.32 -10.67
N SER A 4 13.56 1.99 -11.95
CA SER A 4 13.57 0.62 -12.46
C SER A 4 14.82 -0.17 -12.06
N LYS A 5 15.81 0.46 -11.42
CA LYS A 5 17.02 -0.20 -10.88
C LYS A 5 17.18 -0.06 -9.38
N ALA A 6 16.30 0.69 -8.69
CA ALA A 6 16.44 0.91 -7.25
C ALA A 6 16.40 -0.38 -6.43
N PHE A 7 15.75 -1.44 -6.92
CA PHE A 7 15.77 -2.74 -6.24
C PHE A 7 17.16 -3.38 -6.14
N LEU A 8 18.14 -2.95 -6.96
CA LEU A 8 19.52 -3.44 -6.93
C LEU A 8 20.35 -2.78 -5.81
N THR A 9 20.02 -1.56 -5.43
CA THR A 9 20.80 -0.75 -4.48
C THR A 9 20.08 -0.54 -3.15
N ILE A 10 18.75 -0.59 -3.16
CA ILE A 10 17.91 -0.41 -1.98
C ILE A 10 17.42 -1.79 -1.52
N PRO A 11 17.88 -2.29 -0.37
CA PRO A 11 17.40 -3.55 0.18
C PRO A 11 15.95 -3.44 0.69
N ARG A 12 15.28 -4.59 0.80
CA ARG A 12 13.96 -4.65 1.44
C ARG A 12 14.09 -4.24 2.90
N LYS A 13 13.23 -3.34 3.34
CA LYS A 13 13.17 -2.90 4.75
C LYS A 13 11.76 -3.06 5.27
N GLU A 14 11.63 -3.77 6.38
CA GLU A 14 10.39 -3.89 7.15
C GLU A 14 10.54 -3.12 8.46
N ALA A 15 9.46 -2.56 8.98
CA ALA A 15 9.48 -1.84 10.25
C ALA A 15 9.62 -2.78 11.46
N GLY A 16 9.22 -4.05 11.30
CA GLY A 16 9.22 -5.03 12.37
C GLY A 16 8.08 -4.83 13.37
N TYR A 17 8.22 -5.47 14.53
CA TYR A 17 7.19 -5.49 15.57
C TYR A 17 7.67 -4.80 16.84
N ARG A 18 6.72 -4.24 17.59
CA ARG A 18 6.97 -3.76 18.96
C ARG A 18 7.61 -4.86 19.82
N PRO A 19 8.51 -4.50 20.76
CA PRO A 19 9.13 -5.47 21.67
C PRO A 19 8.09 -6.29 22.43
N VAL A 20 8.38 -7.59 22.62
CA VAL A 20 7.43 -8.55 23.22
C VAL A 20 6.96 -8.09 24.60
N HIS A 21 7.88 -7.61 25.44
CA HIS A 21 7.59 -7.20 26.81
C HIS A 21 6.68 -5.95 26.89
N GLU A 22 6.65 -5.11 25.85
CA GLU A 22 5.73 -3.98 25.77
C GLU A 22 4.34 -4.42 25.30
N ARG A 23 4.28 -5.23 24.24
CA ARG A 23 3.00 -5.61 23.58
C ARG A 23 2.16 -6.65 24.33
N ILE A 24 2.69 -7.28 25.38
CA ILE A 24 1.93 -8.24 26.20
C ILE A 24 1.05 -7.56 27.25
N GLY A 25 1.29 -6.28 27.55
CA GLY A 25 0.58 -5.51 28.55
C GLY A 25 -0.55 -4.64 28.01
N ASP A 26 -0.71 -4.54 26.68
CA ASP A 26 -1.71 -3.71 26.02
C ASP A 26 -2.30 -4.40 24.77
N PHE A 27 -3.36 -3.79 24.22
CA PHE A 27 -4.03 -4.21 22.98
C PHE A 27 -3.73 -3.25 21.82
N GLY A 28 -2.62 -2.51 21.89
CA GLY A 28 -2.19 -1.58 20.84
C GLY A 28 -1.69 -2.32 19.60
N GLU A 29 -1.58 -1.60 18.48
CA GLU A 29 -1.04 -2.13 17.23
C GLU A 29 0.39 -2.64 17.45
N VAL A 30 0.67 -3.86 16.97
CA VAL A 30 1.96 -4.54 17.16
C VAL A 30 2.94 -4.25 16.03
N GLU A 31 2.43 -4.10 14.81
CA GLU A 31 3.20 -3.80 13.61
C GLU A 31 3.67 -2.34 13.65
N GLN A 32 4.97 -2.13 13.46
CA GLN A 32 5.53 -0.78 13.39
C GLN A 32 5.39 -0.24 11.97
N THR A 33 5.55 1.08 11.81
CA THR A 33 5.54 1.72 10.49
C THR A 33 6.89 2.37 10.23
N LEU A 34 7.38 2.28 8.99
CA LEU A 34 8.55 3.05 8.59
C LEU A 34 8.17 4.52 8.41
N ASN A 35 9.17 5.39 8.54
CA ASN A 35 8.99 6.81 8.28
C ASN A 35 8.73 7.07 6.78
N SER A 36 8.26 8.28 6.46
CA SER A 36 7.91 8.67 5.09
C SER A 36 9.08 8.60 4.10
N HIS A 37 10.32 8.82 4.55
CA HIS A 37 11.50 8.71 3.68
C HIS A 37 11.72 7.26 3.25
N ASP A 38 11.81 6.36 4.22
CA ASP A 38 11.99 4.92 3.97
C ASP A 38 10.83 4.34 3.16
N ARG A 39 9.59 4.82 3.36
CA ARG A 39 8.44 4.39 2.55
C ARG A 39 8.58 4.79 1.08
N LYS A 40 9.12 5.98 0.80
CA LYS A 40 9.43 6.38 -0.59
C LYS A 40 10.52 5.51 -1.18
N GLU A 41 11.55 5.15 -0.42
CA GLU A 41 12.61 4.24 -0.86
C GLU A 41 12.07 2.84 -1.17
N GLN A 42 11.22 2.29 -0.28
CA GLN A 42 10.62 0.98 -0.52
C GLN A 42 9.67 0.99 -1.73
N ALA A 43 8.93 2.07 -1.97
CA ALA A 43 8.12 2.24 -3.18
C ALA A 43 8.97 2.35 -4.46
N ALA A 44 10.18 2.92 -4.36
CA ALA A 44 11.11 3.04 -5.48
C ALA A 44 11.55 1.68 -6.04
N ARG A 45 11.53 0.62 -5.21
CA ARG A 45 11.93 -0.74 -5.62
C ARG A 45 11.01 -1.35 -6.67
N CYS A 46 9.85 -0.76 -6.97
CA CYS A 46 8.99 -1.23 -8.06
C CYS A 46 9.71 -1.10 -9.41
N MET A 47 10.03 -2.23 -10.03
CA MET A 47 10.80 -2.31 -11.28
C MET A 47 10.01 -1.96 -12.55
N ASP A 48 8.70 -1.71 -12.44
CA ASP A 48 7.81 -1.49 -13.59
C ASP A 48 7.91 -2.60 -14.66
N CYS A 49 7.54 -3.82 -14.28
CA CYS A 49 7.81 -5.04 -15.06
C CYS A 49 7.15 -5.12 -16.45
N GLY A 50 6.36 -4.12 -16.86
CA GLY A 50 5.51 -4.15 -18.05
C GLY A 50 4.28 -5.05 -17.93
N VAL A 51 4.44 -6.26 -17.38
CA VAL A 51 3.35 -7.19 -17.04
C VAL A 51 3.25 -7.32 -15.50
N PRO A 52 2.39 -6.54 -14.84
CA PRO A 52 2.33 -6.52 -13.38
C PRO A 52 1.56 -7.71 -12.81
N PHE A 53 2.27 -8.80 -12.48
CA PHE A 53 1.67 -9.96 -11.79
C PHE A 53 1.07 -9.62 -10.42
N CYS A 54 1.51 -8.52 -9.80
CA CYS A 54 0.93 -8.00 -8.56
C CYS A 54 -0.53 -7.51 -8.74
N HIS A 55 -0.88 -6.95 -9.90
CA HIS A 55 -2.27 -6.56 -10.22
C HIS A 55 -3.15 -7.80 -10.26
N TRP A 56 -2.73 -8.81 -11.03
CA TRP A 56 -3.49 -10.04 -11.26
C TRP A 56 -3.71 -10.87 -10.01
N ALA A 57 -2.75 -10.90 -9.09
CA ALA A 57 -2.87 -11.64 -7.84
C ALA A 57 -3.72 -10.92 -6.78
N CYS A 58 -3.98 -9.63 -6.96
CA CYS A 58 -4.83 -8.88 -6.05
C CYS A 58 -6.31 -9.12 -6.44
N PRO A 59 -7.16 -9.63 -5.54
CA PRO A 59 -8.57 -9.88 -5.85
C PRO A 59 -9.36 -8.62 -6.24
N LEU A 60 -8.88 -7.44 -5.85
CA LEU A 60 -9.49 -6.15 -6.20
C LEU A 60 -9.06 -5.63 -7.58
N GLY A 61 -8.04 -6.22 -8.21
CA GLY A 61 -7.43 -5.66 -9.41
C GLY A 61 -6.80 -4.28 -9.16
N ASN A 62 -6.18 -4.10 -8.00
CA ASN A 62 -5.60 -2.83 -7.56
C ASN A 62 -4.41 -2.42 -8.46
N LYS A 63 -4.19 -1.11 -8.60
CA LYS A 63 -3.22 -0.48 -9.51
C LYS A 63 -1.87 -0.20 -8.82
N GLN A 64 -1.17 -1.24 -8.37
CA GLN A 64 -0.02 -1.05 -7.47
C GLN A 64 1.16 -0.27 -8.06
N PRO A 65 1.72 -0.63 -9.23
CA PRO A 65 2.72 0.16 -9.94
C PRO A 65 2.43 1.67 -9.98
N GLU A 66 1.18 2.05 -10.21
CA GLU A 66 0.76 3.43 -10.41
C GLU A 66 0.80 4.23 -9.10
N TRP A 67 0.16 3.73 -8.03
CA TRP A 67 0.22 4.41 -6.74
C TRP A 67 1.60 4.29 -6.07
N GLN A 68 2.39 3.25 -6.38
CA GLN A 68 3.78 3.16 -5.92
C GLN A 68 4.69 4.19 -6.60
N ASP A 69 4.50 4.45 -7.89
CA ASP A 69 5.21 5.54 -8.58
C ASP A 69 4.86 6.91 -7.98
N ALA A 70 3.58 7.15 -7.73
CA ALA A 70 3.12 8.38 -7.07
C ALA A 70 3.71 8.51 -5.66
N LEU A 71 3.73 7.43 -4.87
CA LEU A 71 4.34 7.38 -3.56
C LEU A 71 5.84 7.69 -3.62
N TYR A 72 6.60 7.02 -4.49
CA TYR A 72 8.03 7.25 -4.71
C TYR A 72 8.33 8.74 -5.02
N LYS A 73 7.53 9.34 -5.90
CA LYS A 73 7.64 10.78 -6.25
C LYS A 73 7.22 11.72 -5.10
N GLY A 74 6.73 11.19 -3.99
CA GLY A 74 6.22 11.97 -2.85
C GLY A 74 4.86 12.60 -3.10
N LYS A 75 4.13 12.14 -4.12
CA LYS A 75 2.79 12.63 -4.46
C LYS A 75 1.72 11.86 -3.70
N TRP A 76 1.73 11.99 -2.38
CA TRP A 76 0.85 11.24 -1.46
C TRP A 76 -0.64 11.35 -1.80
N ARG A 77 -1.11 12.54 -2.17
CA ARG A 77 -2.51 12.76 -2.55
C ARG A 77 -2.88 12.03 -3.83
N GLU A 78 -2.01 12.04 -4.83
CA GLU A 78 -2.21 11.33 -6.10
C GLU A 78 -2.18 9.81 -5.87
N ALA A 79 -1.24 9.33 -5.05
CA ALA A 79 -1.15 7.92 -4.67
C ALA A 79 -2.45 7.44 -3.99
N TYR A 80 -2.99 8.23 -3.06
CA TYR A 80 -4.26 7.92 -2.42
C TYR A 80 -5.43 7.92 -3.39
N GLN A 81 -5.52 8.90 -4.29
CA GLN A 81 -6.58 8.96 -5.30
C GLN A 81 -6.61 7.68 -6.14
N ILE A 82 -5.46 7.28 -6.68
CA ILE A 82 -5.32 6.06 -7.49
C ILE A 82 -5.69 4.81 -6.67
N LEU A 83 -5.22 4.72 -5.42
CA LEU A 83 -5.52 3.60 -4.53
C LEU A 83 -7.03 3.48 -4.25
N SER A 84 -7.67 4.60 -3.94
CA SER A 84 -9.11 4.67 -3.60
C SER A 84 -10.05 4.39 -4.77
N GLU A 85 -9.55 4.37 -6.02
CA GLU A 85 -10.36 3.99 -7.19
C GLU A 85 -10.74 2.51 -7.20
N THR A 86 -9.94 1.66 -6.55
CA THR A 86 -10.10 0.19 -6.61
C THR A 86 -10.27 -0.46 -5.24
N CYS A 87 -9.90 0.24 -4.16
CA CYS A 87 -10.02 -0.25 -2.80
C CYS A 87 -10.79 0.76 -1.95
N ASP A 88 -11.96 0.35 -1.46
CA ASP A 88 -12.79 1.18 -0.58
C ASP A 88 -12.23 1.27 0.85
N PHE A 89 -11.43 0.27 1.27
CA PHE A 89 -10.95 0.09 2.65
C PHE A 89 -9.44 -0.19 2.74
N PRO A 90 -8.57 0.67 2.18
CA PRO A 90 -7.12 0.47 2.14
C PRO A 90 -6.49 0.36 3.54
N GLU A 91 -7.10 0.96 4.56
CA GLU A 91 -6.67 0.90 5.97
C GLU A 91 -6.83 -0.49 6.58
N PHE A 92 -7.79 -1.27 6.08
CA PHE A 92 -7.99 -2.65 6.49
C PHE A 92 -7.11 -3.59 5.67
N THR A 93 -7.17 -3.50 4.34
CA THR A 93 -6.38 -4.36 3.45
C THR A 93 -4.88 -4.20 3.70
N GLY A 94 -4.40 -2.97 3.92
CA GLY A 94 -3.01 -2.69 4.27
C GLY A 94 -2.54 -3.29 5.61
N ARG A 95 -3.45 -3.80 6.45
CA ARG A 95 -3.12 -4.44 7.74
C ARG A 95 -3.32 -5.95 7.71
N ILE A 96 -4.49 -6.41 7.27
CA ILE A 96 -4.90 -7.81 7.41
C ILE A 96 -4.70 -8.66 6.15
N CYS A 97 -4.45 -8.04 4.99
CA CYS A 97 -4.30 -8.79 3.74
C CYS A 97 -3.11 -9.75 3.83
N PRO A 98 -3.23 -11.01 3.37
CA PRO A 98 -2.11 -11.95 3.31
C PRO A 98 -1.07 -11.62 2.21
N ALA A 99 -1.13 -10.41 1.64
CA ALA A 99 -0.20 -9.86 0.65
C ALA A 99 0.05 -10.76 -0.56
N LEU A 100 -1.01 -11.26 -1.21
CA LEU A 100 -0.89 -12.10 -2.41
C LEU A 100 -0.14 -11.41 -3.56
N CYS A 101 -0.29 -10.09 -3.66
CA CYS A 101 0.44 -9.23 -4.60
C CYS A 101 1.95 -9.21 -4.36
N GLU A 102 2.42 -9.35 -3.12
CA GLU A 102 3.85 -9.47 -2.80
C GLU A 102 4.35 -10.88 -3.16
N LYS A 103 3.54 -11.91 -2.94
CA LYS A 103 3.87 -13.29 -3.30
C LYS A 103 3.99 -13.51 -4.82
N SER A 104 3.24 -12.76 -5.62
CA SER A 104 3.32 -12.80 -7.08
C SER A 104 4.29 -11.78 -7.69
N CYS A 105 4.94 -10.95 -6.87
CA CYS A 105 5.85 -9.92 -7.36
C CYS A 105 7.03 -10.56 -8.11
N VAL A 106 7.46 -9.98 -9.23
CA VAL A 106 8.62 -10.47 -9.99
C VAL A 106 9.88 -10.50 -9.12
N LEU A 107 10.05 -9.53 -8.22
CA LEU A 107 11.17 -9.50 -7.28
C LEU A 107 11.14 -10.65 -6.25
N LYS A 108 9.95 -11.17 -5.92
CA LYS A 108 9.85 -12.39 -5.11
C LYS A 108 10.45 -13.57 -5.86
N LEU A 109 10.16 -13.69 -7.14
CA LEU A 109 10.66 -14.79 -7.97
C LEU A 109 12.16 -14.67 -8.27
N SER A 110 12.67 -13.45 -8.50
CA SER A 110 14.05 -13.23 -8.95
C SER A 110 15.07 -13.18 -7.81
N CYS A 111 14.73 -12.56 -6.68
CA CYS A 111 15.69 -12.31 -5.59
C CYS A 111 15.09 -12.48 -4.19
N ASP A 112 13.90 -13.09 -4.07
CA ASP A 112 13.17 -13.34 -2.82
C ASP A 112 12.81 -12.08 -2.00
N GLU A 113 12.87 -10.90 -2.62
CA GLU A 113 12.67 -9.61 -1.95
C GLU A 113 11.57 -8.78 -2.64
N PRO A 114 10.29 -9.14 -2.47
CA PRO A 114 9.19 -8.38 -3.08
C PRO A 114 9.14 -6.94 -2.58
N VAL A 115 8.50 -6.08 -3.38
CA VAL A 115 8.14 -4.74 -2.93
C VAL A 115 7.15 -4.85 -1.77
N THR A 116 7.27 -3.99 -0.75
CA THR A 116 6.41 -3.97 0.44
C THR A 116 5.05 -3.32 0.13
N ILE A 117 4.29 -3.92 -0.77
CA ILE A 117 3.03 -3.40 -1.30
C ILE A 117 2.02 -3.15 -0.17
N ARG A 118 1.83 -4.12 0.73
CA ARG A 118 0.84 -4.02 1.82
C ARG A 118 1.15 -2.85 2.76
N GLU A 119 2.41 -2.72 3.17
CA GLU A 119 2.83 -1.63 4.06
C GLU A 119 2.77 -0.26 3.35
N ASN A 120 3.06 -0.21 2.04
CA ASN A 120 2.96 1.02 1.26
C ASN A 120 1.49 1.47 1.11
N GLU A 121 0.57 0.53 0.89
CA GLU A 121 -0.88 0.77 0.90
C GLU A 121 -1.34 1.37 2.23
N ALA A 122 -0.95 0.76 3.36
CA ALA A 122 -1.23 1.28 4.70
C ALA A 122 -0.64 2.68 4.92
N ALA A 123 0.61 2.91 4.51
CA ALA A 123 1.25 4.21 4.67
C ALA A 123 0.56 5.33 3.87
N ILE A 124 0.06 5.03 2.66
CA ILE A 124 -0.66 6.00 1.82
C ILE A 124 -1.97 6.42 2.48
N VAL A 125 -2.78 5.47 2.96
CA VAL A 125 -4.08 5.79 3.58
C VAL A 125 -3.91 6.50 4.93
N GLU A 126 -2.94 6.10 5.75
CA GLU A 126 -2.66 6.76 7.03
C GLU A 126 -2.20 8.22 6.82
N ALA A 127 -1.36 8.46 5.82
CA ALA A 127 -0.99 9.82 5.42
C ALA A 127 -2.20 10.59 4.89
N ALA A 128 -3.04 9.96 4.06
CA ALA A 128 -4.24 10.59 3.52
C ALA A 128 -5.25 10.99 4.60
N PHE A 129 -5.42 10.16 5.62
CA PHE A 129 -6.27 10.47 6.77
C PHE A 129 -5.69 11.62 7.60
N ARG A 130 -4.39 11.58 7.91
CA ARG A 130 -3.69 12.62 8.68
C ARG A 130 -3.71 13.99 8.01
N GLU A 131 -3.51 14.03 6.69
CA GLU A 131 -3.48 15.26 5.88
C GLU A 131 -4.88 15.71 5.42
N GLY A 132 -5.94 14.95 5.74
CA GLY A 132 -7.32 15.29 5.41
C GLY A 132 -7.67 15.17 3.93
N TYR A 133 -6.99 14.29 3.18
CA TYR A 133 -7.33 14.00 1.77
C TYR A 133 -8.62 13.20 1.61
N ILE A 134 -9.03 12.48 2.66
CA ILE A 134 -10.24 11.67 2.69
C ILE A 134 -11.44 12.59 2.96
N THR A 135 -12.23 12.84 1.92
CA THR A 135 -13.41 13.71 2.00
C THR A 135 -14.68 12.96 1.66
N ILE A 136 -15.78 13.34 2.30
CA ILE A 136 -17.10 12.76 2.03
C ILE A 136 -17.56 13.18 0.63
N THR A 137 -17.89 12.21 -0.21
CA THR A 137 -18.52 12.45 -1.51
C THR A 137 -20.03 12.48 -1.33
N ASN A 138 -20.69 13.58 -1.69
CA ASN A 138 -22.14 13.71 -1.66
C ASN A 138 -22.74 13.47 -3.07
N PRO A 139 -23.20 12.25 -3.39
CA PRO A 139 -23.75 11.96 -4.72
C PRO A 139 -25.12 12.62 -4.91
N LYS A 140 -25.46 12.94 -6.17
CA LYS A 140 -26.81 13.38 -6.55
C LYS A 140 -27.79 12.20 -6.39
N ARG A 141 -28.88 12.41 -5.65
CA ARG A 141 -29.90 11.38 -5.43
C ARG A 141 -30.61 11.03 -6.73
N ASN A 142 -30.74 9.73 -7.02
CA ASN A 142 -31.42 9.19 -8.20
C ASN A 142 -32.92 8.86 -7.96
N GLY A 143 -33.44 9.11 -6.75
CA GLY A 143 -34.84 8.84 -6.37
C GLY A 143 -35.17 7.39 -6.02
N LYS A 144 -34.23 6.44 -6.14
CA LYS A 144 -34.42 5.02 -5.82
C LYS A 144 -34.02 4.72 -4.37
N LYS A 145 -34.53 3.62 -3.80
CA LYS A 145 -34.21 3.14 -2.45
C LYS A 145 -33.64 1.72 -2.54
N VAL A 146 -32.60 1.46 -1.76
CA VAL A 146 -31.92 0.16 -1.62
C VAL A 146 -31.72 -0.10 -0.13
N ALA A 147 -31.86 -1.36 0.30
CA ALA A 147 -31.52 -1.80 1.64
C ALA A 147 -30.36 -2.80 1.56
N VAL A 148 -29.42 -2.69 2.50
CA VAL A 148 -28.32 -3.64 2.71
C VAL A 148 -28.56 -4.23 4.10
N VAL A 149 -28.66 -5.57 4.18
CA VAL A 149 -28.86 -6.31 5.44
C VAL A 149 -27.54 -6.97 5.81
#